data_AF-A0A662LLA3-F1
#
_entry.id   AF-A0A662LLA3-F1
#
_cell.length_a   1.000
_cell.length_b   1.000
_cell.length_c   1.000
_cell.angle_alpha   90.00
_cell.angle_beta   90.00
_cell.angle_gamma   90.00
#
_symmetry.space_group_name_H-M   'P 1'
#
loop_
_entity.id
_entity.type
_entity.pdbx_description
1 polymer ?
#
loop_
_entity_poly.entity_id
_entity_poly.type
_entity_poly.pdbx_seq_one_letter_code
_entity_poly.pdbx_strand_id
1 'polypeptide(L)' 'GRIVGFRWEGIEDALLSGNYMRTSGCGWCNRPYYNESPRGPLYNHPAAPSPGEIRRGMDEMRSYGVRTFEG' A
#
# COMPACT_ATOMS: atom_id res chain seq x y z
N GLY A 1 0.35 13.71 -21.99
CA GLY A 1 0.87 14.49 -20.85
C GLY A 1 1.60 13.56 -19.90
N ARG A 2 2.66 14.03 -19.23
CA ARG A 2 3.39 13.26 -18.22
C ARG A 2 3.09 13.85 -16.84
N ILE A 3 2.68 13.01 -15.89
CA ILE A 3 2.62 13.44 -14.48
C ILE A 3 4.06 13.64 -14.00
N VAL A 4 4.38 14.86 -13.54
CA VAL A 4 5.73 15.21 -13.03
C VAL A 4 5.77 15.35 -11.51
N GLY A 5 4.61 15.31 -10.86
CA GLY A 5 4.46 15.37 -9.41
C GLY A 5 2.99 15.27 -8.99
N PHE A 6 2.77 14.84 -7.75
CA PHE A 6 1.47 14.76 -7.11
C PHE A 6 1.66 15.10 -5.62
N ARG A 7 0.78 15.95 -5.08
CA ARG A 7 0.78 16.32 -3.65
C ARG A 7 -0.55 15.90 -3.06
N TRP A 8 -0.50 15.28 -1.89
CA TRP A 8 -1.68 14.91 -1.12
C TRP A 8 -1.44 15.23 0.35
N GLU A 9 -2.33 16.02 0.94
CA GLU A 9 -2.30 16.32 2.37
C GLU A 9 -2.64 15.05 3.17
N GLY A 10 -1.93 14.83 4.28
CA GLY A 10 -2.12 13.64 5.12
C GLY A 10 -1.45 12.36 4.62
N ILE A 11 -0.61 12.44 3.58
CA ILE A 11 0.10 11.25 3.07
C ILE A 11 1.04 10.63 4.11
N GLU A 12 1.69 11.46 4.93
CA GLU A 12 2.60 10.98 5.99
C GLU A 12 1.83 10.18 7.04
N ASP A 13 0.71 10.71 7.53
CA ASP A 13 -0.15 10.01 8.50
C ASP A 13 -0.71 8.71 7.91
N ALA A 14 -1.12 8.73 6.65
CA ALA A 14 -1.60 7.53 5.95
C ALA A 14 -0.51 6.45 5.87
N LEU A 15 0.73 6.84 5.55
CA LEU A 15 1.87 5.93 5.45
C LEU A 15 2.31 5.40 6.83
N LEU A 16 2.38 6.26 7.84
CA LEU A 16 2.78 5.88 9.21
C LEU A 16 1.74 5.02 9.91
N SER A 17 0.45 5.27 9.67
CA SER A 17 -0.65 4.46 10.22
C SER A 17 -0.83 3.13 9.51
N GLY A 18 -0.27 2.98 8.29
CA GLY A 18 -0.50 1.80 7.45
C GLY A 18 -1.92 1.72 6.88
N ASN A 19 -2.76 2.74 7.07
CA ASN A 19 -4.14 2.75 6.56
C ASN A 19 -4.19 2.64 5.03
N TYR A 20 -3.15 3.10 4.32
CA TYR A 20 -3.04 2.96 2.87
C TYR A 20 -3.04 1.50 2.39
N MET A 21 -2.67 0.54 3.25
CA MET A 21 -2.67 -0.88 2.91
C MET A 21 -4.06 -1.49 3.05
N ARG A 22 -4.95 -0.89 3.84
CA ARG A 22 -6.22 -1.51 4.23
C ARG A 22 -7.21 -1.51 3.08
N THR A 23 -7.86 -2.65 2.87
CA THR A 23 -8.87 -2.85 1.84
C THR A 23 -10.17 -3.34 2.46
N SER A 24 -11.29 -2.90 1.90
CA SER A 24 -12.64 -3.35 2.30
C SER A 24 -13.09 -4.64 1.59
N GLY A 25 -12.15 -5.40 1.01
CA GLY A 25 -12.45 -6.58 0.21
C GLY A 25 -12.95 -7.77 1.05
N CYS A 26 -13.55 -8.77 0.38
CA CYS A 26 -13.98 -10.00 1.03
C CYS A 26 -12.78 -10.74 1.66
N GLY A 27 -12.82 -10.99 2.98
CA GLY A 27 -11.71 -11.63 3.72
C GLY A 27 -11.27 -13.00 3.19
N TRP A 28 -12.10 -13.66 2.37
CA TRP A 28 -11.82 -14.97 1.77
C TRP A 28 -11.28 -14.90 0.34
N CYS A 29 -11.17 -13.70 -0.23
CA CYS A 29 -10.70 -13.50 -1.59
C CYS A 29 -9.46 -12.62 -1.60
N ASN A 30 -8.37 -13.18 -2.11
CA ASN A 30 -7.09 -12.48 -2.28
C ASN A 30 -6.76 -12.26 -3.77
N ARG A 31 -7.80 -12.18 -4.60
CA ARG A 31 -7.64 -12.03 -6.05
C ARG A 31 -7.42 -10.54 -6.37
N PRO A 32 -6.29 -10.14 -6.98
CA PRO A 32 -6.08 -8.74 -7.37
C PRO A 32 -7.06 -8.32 -8.47
N TYR A 33 -7.33 -9.21 -9.44
CA TYR A 33 -8.27 -9.02 -10.53
C TYR A 33 -9.09 -10.28 -10.80
N TYR A 34 -10.28 -10.14 -11.40
CA TYR A 34 -11.22 -11.25 -11.60
C TYR A 34 -10.62 -12.45 -12.37
N ASN A 35 -9.59 -12.23 -13.18
CA ASN A 35 -8.90 -13.24 -13.99
C ASN A 35 -7.62 -13.81 -13.35
N GLU A 36 -7.08 -13.25 -12.27
CA GLU A 36 -5.76 -13.68 -11.72
C GLU A 36 -5.82 -14.66 -10.56
N SER A 37 -4.90 -15.61 -10.39
CA SER A 37 -4.99 -16.55 -9.25
C SER A 37 -5.00 -15.84 -7.87
N PRO A 38 -5.83 -16.26 -6.89
CA PRO A 38 -5.81 -15.70 -5.54
C PRO A 38 -4.58 -16.14 -4.71
N ARG A 39 -3.71 -16.98 -5.29
CA ARG A 39 -2.49 -17.50 -4.65
C ARG A 39 -1.28 -16.57 -4.76
N GLY A 40 -1.45 -15.39 -5.35
CA GLY A 40 -0.41 -14.37 -5.40
C GLY A 40 -0.12 -13.74 -4.03
N PRO A 41 0.67 -12.65 -3.99
CA PRO A 41 0.85 -11.83 -2.79
C PRO A 41 -0.48 -11.45 -2.15
N LEU A 42 -0.48 -11.17 -0.84
CA LEU A 42 -1.69 -10.67 -0.19
C LEU A 42 -2.03 -9.28 -0.77
N TYR A 43 -3.18 -9.16 -1.39
CA TYR A 43 -3.77 -7.93 -1.91
C TYR A 43 -4.93 -7.44 -1.03
N ASN A 44 -5.60 -8.36 -0.32
CA ASN A 44 -6.68 -7.99 0.58
C ASN A 44 -6.20 -7.95 2.04
N HIS A 45 -6.11 -6.74 2.61
CA HIS A 45 -5.72 -6.47 3.99
C HIS A 45 -6.89 -5.87 4.79
N PRO A 46 -7.82 -6.71 5.30
CA PRO A 46 -8.95 -6.22 6.09
C PRO A 46 -8.54 -5.70 7.48
N ALA A 47 -7.47 -6.26 8.04
CA ALA A 47 -6.92 -5.89 9.35
C ALA A 47 -5.91 -4.73 9.24
N ALA A 48 -5.68 -4.04 10.35
CA ALA A 48 -4.61 -3.05 10.42
C ALA A 48 -3.24 -3.77 10.33
N PRO A 49 -2.29 -3.25 9.55
CA PRO A 49 -0.97 -3.85 9.43
C PRO A 49 -0.17 -3.68 10.72
N SER A 50 0.70 -4.64 11.01
CA SER A 50 1.67 -4.53 12.08
C SER A 50 2.76 -3.48 11.74
N PRO A 51 3.46 -2.94 12.75
CA PRO A 51 4.60 -2.05 12.50
C PRO A 51 5.68 -2.64 11.58
N GLY A 52 5.88 -3.96 11.63
CA GLY A 52 6.82 -4.66 10.76
C GLY A 52 6.36 -4.73 9.30
N GLU A 53 5.05 -4.87 9.06
CA GLU A 53 4.46 -4.80 7.71
C GLU A 53 4.56 -3.39 7.13
N ILE A 54 4.26 -2.37 7.93
CA ILE A 54 4.42 -0.95 7.53
C ILE A 54 5.87 -0.68 7.13
N ARG A 55 6.85 -1.13 7.94
CA ARG A 55 8.28 -0.98 7.61
C ARG A 55 8.62 -1.64 6.27
N ARG A 56 8.21 -2.90 6.06
CA ARG A 56 8.48 -3.63 4.81
C ARG A 56 7.85 -2.95 3.60
N GLY A 57 6.60 -2.49 3.72
CA GLY A 57 5.93 -1.76 2.64
C GLY A 57 6.63 -0.45 2.28
N MET A 58 7.12 0.29 3.29
CA MET A 58 7.91 1.50 3.07
C MET A 58 9.26 1.21 2.38
N ASP A 59 9.95 0.14 2.79
CA ASP A 59 11.21 -0.29 2.15
C ASP A 59 10.98 -0.73 0.69
N GLU A 60 9.87 -1.43 0.42
CA GLU A 60 9.47 -1.81 -0.94
C GLU A 60 9.16 -0.57 -1.80
N MET A 61 8.38 0.39 -1.30
CA MET A 61 8.11 1.65 -2.02
C MET A 61 9.40 2.40 -2.37
N ARG A 62 10.36 2.44 -1.44
CA ARG A 62 11.69 3.04 -1.67
C ARG A 62 12.46 2.30 -2.76
N SER A 63 12.33 0.97 -2.85
CA SER A 63 12.97 0.16 -3.90
C SER A 63 12.46 0.51 -5.32
N TYR A 64 11.21 0.98 -5.43
CA TYR A 64 10.64 1.51 -6.67
C TYR A 64 11.03 2.97 -6.96
N GLY A 65 11.91 3.57 -6.14
CA GLY A 65 12.35 4.96 -6.29
C GLY A 65 11.32 5.99 -5.81
N VAL A 66 10.32 5.58 -5.03
CA VAL A 66 9.40 6.53 -4.37
C VAL A 66 10.20 7.32 -3.35
N ARG A 67 10.23 8.64 -3.55
CA ARG A 67 10.81 9.59 -2.61
C ARG A 67 9.66 10.20 -1.81
N THR A 68 9.61 9.91 -0.52
CA THR A 68 8.82 10.71 0.41
C THR A 68 9.53 12.05 0.55
N PHE A 69 8.82 13.16 0.32
CA PHE A 69 9.37 14.47 0.63
C PHE A 69 9.56 14.50 2.15
N GLU A 70 10.79 14.67 2.61
CA GLU A 70 11.02 15.22 3.93
C GLU A 70 10.65 16.70 3.83
N GLY A 71 9.76 17.15 4.72
CA GLY A 71 9.29 18.54 4.77
C GLY A 71 10.43 19.54 4.86
#